data_AF-A0A351IW22-F1
#
_entry.id   AF-A0A351IW22-F1
#
_cell.length_a   1.000
_cell.length_b   1.000
_cell.length_c   1.000
_cell.angle_alpha   90.00
_cell.angle_beta   90.00
_cell.angle_gamma   90.00
#
_symmetry.space_group_name_H-M   'P 1'
#
loop_
_entity.id
_entity.type
_entity.pdbx_description
1 polymer ?
#
loop_
_entity_poly.entity_id
_entity_poly.type
_entity_poly.pdbx_seq_one_letter_code
_entity_poly.pdbx_strand_id
1 'polypeptide(L)'
;MDPLRGYSEVRPGPNPAPPRCYRPVGMDGGPDPVRLLEDLLAGGPVDEAGASEICDNGVDDDLTGPADGAARQAPAAIVDVMRRLADHYVALGGDPTDGPALLGERAALAGMGRRGATSVGGNAYLMVAGEGVVCVNLARPDDLAALPALLGADVDPTDWRSVERLIGRLDSAELAGRADLLGVPLGVPGTAPTRPATVTVGGTSPRCSDRPLVVELGSLWAAPLCGDLLRRAGCRVVKVESRARPDGARSGPASFFDLLNTGKESVVVDPSAADGLEAVQRLVSAADVVVESSRPRVMGQWGIDVEALVDAGT
;
A
#
# COMPACT_ATOMS: atom_id res chain seq x y z
N MET A 1 -34.69 1.06 -19.44
CA MET A 1 -33.77 2.13 -19.02
C MET A 1 -32.37 1.57 -19.10
N ASP A 2 -31.53 2.19 -19.93
CA ASP A 2 -30.15 1.76 -20.16
C ASP A 2 -29.27 2.11 -18.95
N PRO A 3 -28.69 1.12 -18.24
CA PRO A 3 -27.91 1.35 -17.02
C PRO A 3 -26.52 1.97 -17.27
N LEU A 4 -26.16 2.27 -18.53
CA LEU A 4 -24.85 2.83 -18.90
C LEU A 4 -24.85 4.34 -19.19
N ARG A 5 -25.99 5.03 -19.00
CA ARG A 5 -26.18 6.42 -19.42
C ARG A 5 -25.51 7.50 -18.54
N GLY A 6 -24.44 7.15 -17.82
CA GLY A 6 -23.75 8.04 -16.86
C GLY A 6 -22.23 8.12 -16.98
N TYR A 7 -21.59 7.37 -17.89
CA TYR A 7 -20.14 7.47 -18.09
C TYR A 7 -19.85 8.43 -19.25
N SER A 8 -19.38 9.63 -18.92
CA SER A 8 -18.85 10.56 -19.93
C SER A 8 -17.57 9.97 -20.52
N GLU A 9 -17.50 9.90 -21.86
CA GLU A 9 -16.25 9.70 -22.59
C GLU A 9 -15.23 10.75 -22.13
N VAL A 10 -14.24 10.33 -21.33
CA VAL A 10 -13.12 11.18 -20.96
C VAL A 10 -12.23 11.32 -22.18
N ARG A 11 -12.22 12.51 -22.79
CA ARG A 11 -11.27 12.83 -23.85
C ARG A 11 -9.85 12.80 -23.28
N PRO A 12 -8.91 12.06 -23.88
CA PRO A 12 -7.52 12.09 -23.43
C PRO A 12 -6.97 13.51 -23.58
N GLY A 13 -6.38 14.05 -22.50
CA GLY A 13 -5.59 15.27 -22.55
C GLY A 13 -4.37 15.10 -23.49
N PRO A 14 -3.67 16.21 -23.83
CA PRO A 14 -2.49 16.13 -24.69
C PRO A 14 -1.48 15.14 -24.10
N ASN A 15 -1.19 14.09 -24.87
CA ASN A 15 -0.27 13.04 -24.48
C ASN A 15 1.12 13.67 -24.30
N PRO A 16 1.74 13.61 -23.10
CA PRO A 16 3.15 13.96 -22.99
C PRO A 16 3.96 13.08 -23.96
N ALA A 17 5.10 13.59 -24.43
CA ALA A 17 6.01 12.80 -25.26
C ALA A 17 6.21 11.42 -24.59
N PRO A 18 6.13 10.32 -25.35
CA PRO A 18 6.23 9.00 -24.76
C PRO A 18 7.54 8.92 -23.96
N PRO A 19 7.52 8.38 -22.73
CA PRO A 19 8.76 8.14 -22.00
C PRO A 19 9.68 7.33 -22.91
N ARG A 20 10.98 7.65 -22.91
CA ARG A 20 11.95 6.83 -23.60
C ARG A 20 11.78 5.41 -23.06
N CYS A 21 11.42 4.49 -23.94
CA CYS A 21 11.30 3.05 -23.72
C CYS A 21 12.14 2.62 -22.50
N TYR A 22 11.49 2.24 -21.40
CA TYR A 22 12.18 1.56 -20.31
C TYR A 22 12.65 0.23 -20.90
N ARG A 23 13.97 0.08 -21.07
CA ARG A 23 14.59 -1.13 -21.62
C ARG A 23 15.07 -1.99 -20.46
N PRO A 24 14.44 -3.14 -20.16
CA PRO A 24 14.93 -4.09 -19.17
C PRO A 24 16.30 -4.64 -19.60
N VAL A 25 17.16 -5.01 -18.64
CA VAL A 25 18.59 -5.30 -18.91
C VAL A 25 18.82 -6.72 -19.44
N GLY A 26 19.64 -6.74 -20.50
CA GLY A 26 20.31 -7.90 -21.11
C GLY A 26 21.20 -7.49 -22.30
N MET A 27 21.16 -6.21 -22.72
CA MET A 27 21.91 -5.71 -23.88
C MET A 27 22.79 -4.48 -23.61
N ASP A 28 22.46 -3.51 -22.73
CA ASP A 28 23.26 -2.25 -22.62
C ASP A 28 23.21 -1.49 -21.24
N GLY A 29 23.46 -2.14 -20.08
CA GLY A 29 23.87 -1.41 -18.86
C GLY A 29 22.83 -0.60 -18.05
N GLY A 30 21.59 -1.08 -17.88
CA GLY A 30 20.66 -0.53 -16.87
C GLY A 30 20.98 -0.98 -15.43
N PRO A 31 20.36 -0.38 -14.40
CA PRO A 31 20.66 -0.69 -13.01
C PRO A 31 20.16 -2.08 -12.61
N ASP A 32 21.02 -2.86 -11.95
CA ASP A 32 20.66 -4.12 -11.29
C ASP A 32 19.59 -3.83 -10.21
N PRO A 33 18.41 -4.49 -10.23
CA PRO A 33 17.32 -4.19 -9.30
C PRO A 33 17.69 -4.48 -7.84
N VAL A 34 18.57 -5.45 -7.59
CA VAL A 34 19.10 -5.71 -6.25
C VAL A 34 19.97 -4.54 -5.83
N ARG A 35 20.88 -4.10 -6.71
CA ARG A 35 21.75 -2.94 -6.46
C ARG A 35 20.95 -1.64 -6.29
N LEU A 36 19.88 -1.44 -7.07
CA LEU A 36 19.00 -0.28 -6.93
C LEU A 36 18.34 -0.27 -5.54
N LEU A 37 17.84 -1.43 -5.08
CA LEU A 37 17.33 -1.53 -3.72
C LEU A 37 18.44 -1.29 -2.69
N GLU A 38 19.64 -1.84 -2.89
CA GLU A 38 20.78 -1.59 -2.00
C GLU A 38 21.15 -0.11 -1.96
N ASP A 39 21.18 0.60 -3.09
CA ASP A 39 21.45 2.04 -3.18
C ASP A 39 20.34 2.85 -2.49
N LEU A 40 19.07 2.44 -2.64
CA LEU A 40 17.93 3.03 -1.92
C LEU A 40 18.00 2.82 -0.40
N LEU A 41 18.55 1.69 0.04
CA LEU A 41 18.68 1.32 1.45
C LEU A 41 20.02 1.76 2.06
N ALA A 42 21.01 2.10 1.25
CA ALA A 42 22.31 2.61 1.68
C ALA A 42 22.10 4.00 2.29
N GLY A 43 21.80 4.01 3.59
CA GLY A 43 21.59 5.24 4.35
C GLY A 43 22.82 6.13 4.28
N GLY A 44 22.62 7.37 3.83
CA GLY A 44 23.48 8.48 4.23
C GLY A 44 23.21 8.84 5.70
N PRO A 45 24.04 9.69 6.32
CA PRO A 45 23.70 10.29 7.61
C PRO A 45 22.31 10.94 7.51
N VAL A 46 21.45 10.69 8.50
CA VAL A 46 20.13 11.30 8.58
C VAL A 46 20.30 12.81 8.68
N ASP A 47 19.71 13.56 7.75
CA ASP A 47 19.68 15.01 7.84
C ASP A 47 18.64 15.44 8.89
N GLU A 48 19.10 15.54 10.14
CA GLU A 48 18.28 15.99 11.26
C GLU A 48 17.82 17.46 11.10
N ALA A 49 18.58 18.29 10.37
CA ALA A 49 18.25 19.71 10.19
C ALA A 49 17.12 19.89 9.16
N GLY A 50 17.19 19.21 8.02
CA GLY A 50 16.11 19.21 7.02
C GLY A 50 14.83 18.55 7.51
N ALA A 51 14.90 17.59 8.44
CA ALA A 51 13.71 16.97 9.05
C ALA A 51 12.93 17.95 9.95
N SER A 52 13.63 18.88 10.62
CA SER A 52 13.00 19.91 11.46
C SER A 52 12.16 20.92 10.67
N GLU A 53 12.57 21.29 9.44
CA GLU A 53 11.84 22.25 8.60
C GLU A 53 10.49 21.75 8.07
N ILE A 54 10.27 20.42 7.94
CA ILE A 54 8.96 19.85 7.58
C ILE A 54 8.02 19.79 8.78
N CYS A 55 8.56 19.58 9.99
CA CYS A 55 7.78 19.65 11.21
C CYS A 55 7.11 21.03 11.33
N ASP A 56 7.80 22.10 10.94
CA ASP A 56 7.24 23.46 10.93
C ASP A 56 6.20 23.72 9.83
N ASN A 57 6.08 22.84 8.81
CA ASN A 57 5.12 22.94 7.71
C ASN A 57 3.85 22.07 7.89
N GLY A 58 3.69 21.39 9.05
CA GLY A 58 2.38 20.99 9.59
C GLY A 58 1.77 19.65 9.13
N VAL A 59 2.40 18.88 8.24
CA VAL A 59 1.79 17.61 7.76
C VAL A 59 1.97 16.45 8.75
N ASP A 60 3.08 16.40 9.50
CA ASP A 60 3.38 15.32 10.46
C ASP A 60 2.92 15.62 11.90
N ASP A 61 2.92 16.88 12.30
CA ASP A 61 2.52 17.29 13.66
C ASP A 61 1.03 16.98 13.95
N ASP A 62 0.20 16.82 12.93
CA ASP A 62 -1.22 16.57 13.08
C ASP A 62 -1.64 15.09 13.12
N LEU A 63 -0.71 14.15 12.94
CA LEU A 63 -1.05 12.73 12.81
C LEU A 63 -0.67 11.89 14.03
N THR A 64 0.40 12.25 14.75
CA THR A 64 0.90 11.43 15.86
C THR A 64 0.93 12.18 17.18
N GLY A 65 0.68 11.47 18.28
CA GLY A 65 0.58 12.02 19.63
C GLY A 65 -0.82 11.88 20.25
N PRO A 66 -1.00 12.29 21.52
CA PRO A 66 -2.30 12.29 22.19
C PRO A 66 -3.30 13.19 21.47
N ALA A 67 -4.60 12.88 21.58
CA ALA A 67 -5.66 13.63 20.91
C ALA A 67 -5.82 15.06 21.47
N ASP A 68 -5.57 15.22 22.77
CA ASP A 68 -5.69 16.46 23.56
C ASP A 68 -4.33 17.01 24.04
N GLY A 69 -3.23 16.41 23.56
CA GLY A 69 -1.87 16.75 23.97
C GLY A 69 -1.03 17.34 22.84
N ALA A 70 0.25 17.58 23.17
CA ALA A 70 1.24 18.00 22.20
C ALA A 70 1.40 16.95 21.10
N ALA A 71 1.51 17.44 19.86
CA ALA A 71 1.93 16.65 18.71
C ALA A 71 3.24 15.91 19.00
N ARG A 72 3.38 14.74 18.39
CA ARG A 72 4.67 14.07 18.28
C ARG A 72 5.13 14.18 16.83
N GLN A 73 6.40 14.51 16.66
CA GLN A 73 7.01 14.58 15.34
C GLN A 73 7.26 13.19 14.80
N ALA A 74 7.15 13.04 13.48
CA ALA A 74 7.63 11.85 12.81
C ALA A 74 9.15 11.72 13.02
N PRO A 75 9.69 10.51 13.22
CA PRO A 75 11.13 10.30 13.28
C PRO A 75 11.82 10.87 12.04
N ALA A 76 12.86 11.68 12.23
CA ALA A 76 13.62 12.31 11.14
C ALA A 76 14.08 11.31 10.06
N ALA A 77 14.47 10.11 10.48
CA ALA A 77 14.86 9.03 9.57
C ALA A 77 13.75 8.62 8.58
N ILE A 78 12.47 8.65 8.99
CA ILE A 78 11.35 8.33 8.11
C ILE A 78 11.18 9.42 7.06
N VAL A 79 11.17 10.69 7.49
CA VAL A 79 11.03 11.87 6.60
C VAL A 79 12.15 11.87 5.55
N ASP A 80 13.37 11.64 5.99
CA ASP A 80 14.58 11.59 5.16
C ASP A 80 14.53 10.43 4.14
N VAL A 81 14.08 9.24 4.54
CA VAL A 81 13.84 8.14 3.60
C VAL A 81 12.77 8.49 2.56
N MET A 82 11.66 9.12 2.96
CA MET A 82 10.61 9.51 2.01
C MET A 82 11.10 10.53 0.98
N ARG A 83 11.92 11.50 1.39
CA ARG A 83 12.55 12.45 0.47
C ARG A 83 13.45 11.75 -0.54
N ARG A 84 14.35 10.88 -0.06
CA ARG A 84 15.21 10.10 -0.95
C ARG A 84 14.39 9.27 -1.95
N LEU A 85 13.32 8.63 -1.52
CA LEU A 85 12.45 7.86 -2.42
C LEU A 85 11.81 8.76 -3.49
N ALA A 86 11.38 9.97 -3.11
CA ALA A 86 10.84 10.94 -4.07
C ALA A 86 11.90 11.42 -5.07
N ASP A 87 13.14 11.68 -4.63
CA ASP A 87 14.24 12.06 -5.52
C ASP A 87 14.57 10.95 -6.53
N HIS A 88 14.57 9.68 -6.09
CA HIS A 88 14.77 8.55 -6.98
C HIS A 88 13.61 8.38 -7.97
N TYR A 89 12.38 8.59 -7.53
CA TYR A 89 11.21 8.60 -8.41
C TYR A 89 11.35 9.66 -9.52
N VAL A 90 11.75 10.89 -9.15
CA VAL A 90 12.01 11.96 -10.13
C VAL A 90 13.16 11.59 -11.08
N ALA A 91 14.24 11.01 -10.56
CA ALA A 91 15.39 10.57 -11.37
C ALA A 91 15.00 9.47 -12.38
N LEU A 92 13.96 8.67 -12.08
CA LEU A 92 13.40 7.66 -12.97
C LEU A 92 12.38 8.22 -13.99
N GLY A 93 12.23 9.54 -14.07
CA GLY A 93 11.31 10.21 -15.00
C GLY A 93 9.93 10.51 -14.41
N GLY A 94 9.78 10.35 -13.09
CA GLY A 94 8.65 10.90 -12.35
C GLY A 94 8.64 12.42 -12.34
N ASP A 95 7.49 12.99 -12.03
CA ASP A 95 7.31 14.42 -11.79
C ASP A 95 7.68 14.81 -10.35
N PRO A 96 7.99 16.09 -10.07
CA PRO A 96 8.31 16.54 -8.72
C PRO A 96 7.23 16.11 -7.70
N THR A 97 7.66 15.49 -6.60
CA THR A 97 6.77 14.89 -5.59
C THR A 97 7.29 15.16 -4.20
N ASP A 98 6.41 15.57 -3.29
CA ASP A 98 6.72 15.71 -1.87
C ASP A 98 6.45 14.38 -1.14
N GLY A 99 7.50 13.58 -0.97
CA GLY A 99 7.42 12.25 -0.35
C GLY A 99 6.79 12.27 1.06
N PRO A 100 7.29 13.10 1.99
CA PRO A 100 6.69 13.25 3.31
C PRO A 100 5.21 13.68 3.27
N ALA A 101 4.84 14.63 2.41
CA ALA A 101 3.44 15.08 2.33
C ALA A 101 2.48 13.94 1.95
N LEU A 102 2.90 13.04 1.04
CA LEU A 102 2.11 11.87 0.66
C LEU A 102 1.71 10.99 1.85
N LEU A 103 2.48 10.94 2.94
CA LEU A 103 2.11 10.14 4.12
C LEU A 103 0.86 10.66 4.83
N GLY A 104 0.61 11.98 4.77
CA GLY A 104 -0.48 12.65 5.49
C GLY A 104 -1.71 13.00 4.65
N GLU A 105 -1.62 12.95 3.32
CA GLU A 105 -2.67 13.40 2.41
C GLU A 105 -4.04 12.75 2.67
N ARG A 106 -4.07 11.45 2.98
CA ARG A 106 -5.34 10.76 3.34
C ARG A 106 -6.03 11.43 4.51
N ALA A 107 -5.26 11.69 5.56
CA ALA A 107 -5.76 12.20 6.80
C ALA A 107 -6.21 13.65 6.63
N ALA A 108 -5.43 14.45 5.90
CA ALA A 108 -5.81 15.81 5.53
C ALA A 108 -7.13 15.86 4.74
N LEU A 109 -7.26 15.05 3.69
CA LEU A 109 -8.48 15.00 2.86
C LEU A 109 -9.71 14.50 3.63
N ALA A 110 -9.50 13.62 4.61
CA ALA A 110 -10.59 13.06 5.42
C ALA A 110 -10.83 13.83 6.72
N GLY A 111 -10.11 14.93 6.98
CA GLY A 111 -10.20 15.70 8.23
C GLY A 111 -9.87 14.86 9.47
N MET A 112 -8.98 13.88 9.34
CA MET A 112 -8.52 13.04 10.43
C MET A 112 -7.32 13.67 11.13
N GLY A 113 -7.19 13.45 12.44
CA GLY A 113 -6.06 13.92 13.23
C GLY A 113 -5.68 12.94 14.32
N ARG A 114 -4.82 13.39 15.25
CA ARG A 114 -4.25 12.61 16.36
C ARG A 114 -5.31 11.88 17.20
N ARG A 115 -5.05 10.61 17.54
CA ARG A 115 -5.93 9.78 18.41
C ARG A 115 -5.16 8.95 19.44
N GLY A 116 -3.96 9.40 19.85
CA GLY A 116 -3.17 8.74 20.88
C GLY A 116 -2.77 7.31 20.50
N ALA A 117 -3.25 6.34 21.27
CA ALA A 117 -3.00 4.92 21.03
C ALA A 117 -3.85 4.31 19.89
N THR A 118 -4.73 5.09 19.27
CA THR A 118 -5.52 4.67 18.11
C THR A 118 -4.98 5.34 16.85
N SER A 119 -4.95 4.63 15.72
CA SER A 119 -4.60 5.23 14.43
C SER A 119 -5.60 6.33 14.06
N VAL A 120 -5.18 7.30 13.24
CA VAL A 120 -6.03 8.41 12.77
C VAL A 120 -7.31 7.90 12.10
N GLY A 121 -7.21 6.78 11.36
CA GLY A 121 -8.35 6.10 10.74
C GLY A 121 -9.27 5.34 11.69
N GLY A 122 -8.91 5.19 12.97
CA GLY A 122 -9.78 4.64 14.02
C GLY A 122 -9.84 3.13 14.12
N ASN A 123 -9.04 2.39 13.34
CA ASN A 123 -9.18 0.93 13.23
C ASN A 123 -7.97 0.15 13.77
N ALA A 124 -6.87 0.83 14.07
CA ALA A 124 -5.68 0.19 14.62
C ALA A 124 -5.37 0.74 16.00
N TYR A 125 -4.97 -0.14 16.91
CA TYR A 125 -4.86 0.14 18.34
C TYR A 125 -3.52 -0.37 18.87
N LEU A 126 -2.79 0.52 19.52
CA LEU A 126 -1.61 0.20 20.32
C LEU A 126 -2.07 -0.21 21.71
N MET A 127 -1.68 -1.42 22.12
CA MET A 127 -2.13 -2.03 23.37
C MET A 127 -0.98 -2.68 24.11
N VAL A 128 -1.05 -2.69 25.43
CA VAL A 128 -0.14 -3.46 26.28
C VAL A 128 -0.56 -4.93 26.24
N ALA A 129 0.38 -5.83 25.95
CA ALA A 129 0.19 -7.28 25.94
C ALA A 129 1.32 -7.94 26.75
N GLY A 130 1.00 -8.41 27.95
CA GLY A 130 2.00 -8.89 28.91
C GLY A 130 3.00 -7.78 29.24
N GLU A 131 4.29 -8.06 29.04
CA GLU A 131 5.39 -7.09 29.21
C GLU A 131 5.67 -6.27 27.92
N GLY A 132 4.96 -6.57 26.83
CA GLY A 132 5.17 -5.97 25.52
C GLY A 132 4.05 -5.03 25.07
N VAL A 133 4.18 -4.56 23.83
CA VAL A 133 3.17 -3.77 23.13
C VAL A 133 2.79 -4.51 21.85
N VAL A 134 1.53 -4.42 21.45
CA VAL A 134 1.04 -4.88 20.16
C VAL A 134 0.28 -3.76 19.46
N CYS A 135 0.30 -3.76 18.13
CA CYS A 135 -0.56 -2.96 17.29
C CYS A 135 -1.55 -3.89 16.59
N VAL A 136 -2.82 -3.89 16.99
CA VAL A 136 -3.87 -4.70 16.36
C VAL A 136 -4.71 -3.83 15.42
N ASN A 137 -4.96 -4.31 14.20
CA ASN A 137 -5.82 -3.63 13.22
C ASN A 137 -7.10 -4.43 13.00
N LEU A 138 -8.23 -3.81 13.33
CA LEU A 138 -9.57 -4.40 13.31
C LEU A 138 -10.46 -3.69 12.26
N ALA A 139 -9.87 -3.32 11.12
CA ALA A 139 -10.57 -2.56 10.07
C ALA A 139 -11.67 -3.35 9.35
N ARG A 140 -11.72 -4.69 9.48
CA ARG A 140 -12.71 -5.52 8.79
C ARG A 140 -13.62 -6.23 9.80
N PRO A 141 -14.89 -6.51 9.42
CA PRO A 141 -15.79 -7.32 10.24
C PRO A 141 -15.19 -8.68 10.61
N ASP A 142 -14.46 -9.32 9.67
CA ASP A 142 -13.79 -10.60 9.92
C ASP A 142 -12.68 -10.50 10.97
N ASP A 143 -11.99 -9.34 11.06
CA ASP A 143 -10.94 -9.13 12.05
C ASP A 143 -11.57 -9.04 13.46
N LEU A 144 -12.73 -8.37 13.60
CA LEU A 144 -13.51 -8.33 14.85
C LEU A 144 -14.09 -9.71 15.22
N ALA A 145 -14.63 -10.44 14.25
CA ALA A 145 -15.19 -11.77 14.46
C ALA A 145 -14.13 -12.80 14.90
N ALA A 146 -12.86 -12.57 14.56
CA ALA A 146 -11.74 -13.42 14.96
C ALA A 146 -11.24 -13.15 16.39
N LEU A 147 -11.68 -12.08 17.06
CA LEU A 147 -11.19 -11.72 18.41
C LEU A 147 -11.36 -12.82 19.46
N PRO A 148 -12.52 -13.52 19.59
CA PRO A 148 -12.66 -14.59 20.57
C PRO A 148 -11.63 -15.72 20.37
N ALA A 149 -11.37 -16.07 19.12
CA ALA A 149 -10.38 -17.08 18.76
C ALA A 149 -8.96 -16.61 19.03
N LEU A 150 -8.64 -15.36 18.67
CA LEU A 150 -7.33 -14.74 18.93
C LEU A 150 -7.01 -14.73 20.42
N LEU A 151 -7.98 -14.33 21.23
CA LEU A 151 -7.85 -14.18 22.68
C LEU A 151 -7.99 -15.52 23.42
N GLY A 152 -8.48 -16.57 22.77
CA GLY A 152 -8.74 -17.86 23.38
C GLY A 152 -9.81 -17.81 24.47
N ALA A 153 -10.76 -16.88 24.35
CA ALA A 153 -11.79 -16.62 25.34
C ALA A 153 -13.10 -16.19 24.66
N ASP A 154 -14.22 -16.59 25.24
CA ASP A 154 -15.53 -16.08 24.83
C ASP A 154 -15.66 -14.63 25.32
N VAL A 155 -15.66 -13.69 24.38
CA VAL A 155 -15.71 -12.26 24.64
C VAL A 155 -16.53 -11.57 23.56
N ASP A 156 -17.37 -10.63 23.97
CA ASP A 156 -18.05 -9.74 23.05
C ASP A 156 -16.99 -8.80 22.43
N PRO A 157 -16.78 -8.81 21.09
CA PRO A 157 -15.79 -7.97 20.43
C PRO A 157 -16.11 -6.46 20.57
N THR A 158 -17.30 -6.10 21.03
CA THR A 158 -17.69 -4.72 21.33
C THR A 158 -17.41 -4.30 22.79
N ASP A 159 -17.17 -5.25 23.70
CA ASP A 159 -16.73 -4.96 25.08
C ASP A 159 -15.22 -4.71 25.12
N TRP A 160 -14.84 -3.50 24.71
CA TRP A 160 -13.45 -3.10 24.58
C TRP A 160 -12.64 -3.24 25.86
N ARG A 161 -13.26 -2.98 27.02
CA ARG A 161 -12.58 -3.11 28.32
C ARG A 161 -12.21 -4.56 28.60
N SER A 162 -13.06 -5.51 28.21
CA SER A 162 -12.74 -6.94 28.32
C SER A 162 -11.68 -7.36 27.31
N VAL A 163 -11.74 -6.86 26.07
CA VAL A 163 -10.72 -7.11 25.04
C VAL A 163 -9.33 -6.64 25.51
N GLU A 164 -9.19 -5.39 25.95
CA GLU A 164 -7.93 -4.84 26.46
C GLU A 164 -7.40 -5.65 27.65
N ARG A 165 -8.28 -6.02 28.59
CA ARG A 165 -7.90 -6.84 29.77
C ARG A 165 -7.39 -8.23 29.37
N LEU A 166 -7.97 -8.84 28.33
CA LEU A 166 -7.55 -10.15 27.85
C LEU A 166 -6.22 -10.06 27.11
N ILE A 167 -6.05 -9.06 26.23
CA ILE A 167 -4.80 -8.80 25.52
C ILE A 167 -3.66 -8.56 26.53
N GLY A 168 -3.91 -7.77 27.57
CA GLY A 168 -2.92 -7.50 28.62
C GLY A 168 -2.41 -8.74 29.39
N ARG A 169 -3.08 -9.89 29.27
CA ARG A 169 -2.67 -11.16 29.92
C ARG A 169 -1.89 -12.09 29.01
N LEU A 170 -1.82 -11.80 27.71
CA LEU A 170 -1.17 -12.64 26.71
C LEU A 170 0.20 -12.08 26.38
N ASP A 171 1.16 -12.98 26.15
CA ASP A 171 2.47 -12.61 25.62
C ASP A 171 2.35 -12.06 24.19
N SER A 172 3.11 -11.03 23.85
CA SER A 172 3.00 -10.36 22.55
C SER A 172 3.42 -11.27 21.39
N ALA A 173 4.41 -12.15 21.57
CA ALA A 173 4.86 -13.09 20.53
C ALA A 173 3.84 -14.22 20.35
N GLU A 174 3.25 -14.72 21.45
CA GLU A 174 2.15 -15.67 21.37
C GLU A 174 0.95 -15.08 20.61
N LEU A 175 0.58 -13.84 20.94
CA LEU A 175 -0.54 -13.15 20.31
C LEU A 175 -0.29 -12.92 18.81
N ALA A 176 0.94 -12.56 18.42
CA ALA A 176 1.35 -12.45 17.02
C ALA A 176 1.22 -13.79 16.27
N GLY A 177 1.73 -14.88 16.84
CA GLY A 177 1.61 -16.21 16.22
C GLY A 177 0.16 -16.65 16.00
N ARG A 178 -0.74 -16.35 16.95
CA ARG A 178 -2.18 -16.61 16.79
C ARG A 178 -2.81 -15.72 15.72
N ALA A 179 -2.42 -14.45 15.68
CA ALA A 179 -2.91 -13.50 14.70
C ALA A 179 -2.54 -13.93 13.28
N ASP A 180 -1.32 -14.40 13.06
CA ASP A 180 -0.86 -14.94 11.77
C ASP A 180 -1.70 -16.13 11.31
N LEU A 181 -1.98 -17.09 12.21
CA LEU A 181 -2.82 -18.26 11.92
C LEU A 181 -4.26 -17.87 11.54
N LEU A 182 -4.80 -16.84 12.19
CA LEU A 182 -6.17 -16.35 11.94
C LEU A 182 -6.22 -15.33 10.79
N GLY A 183 -5.07 -14.87 10.31
CA GLY A 183 -4.96 -13.74 9.39
C GLY A 183 -5.44 -12.42 9.99
N VAL A 184 -5.42 -12.24 11.30
CA VAL A 184 -5.73 -10.94 11.92
C VAL A 184 -4.48 -10.06 11.79
N PRO A 185 -4.56 -8.83 11.26
CA PRO A 185 -3.39 -7.97 11.17
C PRO A 185 -2.97 -7.48 12.56
N LEU A 186 -1.86 -8.01 13.06
CA LEU A 186 -1.26 -7.63 14.33
C LEU A 186 0.25 -7.54 14.18
N GLY A 187 0.84 -6.47 14.72
CA GLY A 187 2.29 -6.27 14.74
C GLY A 187 2.83 -6.13 16.15
N VAL A 188 4.04 -6.62 16.39
CA VAL A 188 4.80 -6.40 17.62
C VAL A 188 5.94 -5.42 17.30
N PRO A 189 6.08 -4.29 18.02
CA PRO A 189 7.20 -3.38 17.82
C PRO A 189 8.55 -4.10 18.00
N GLY A 190 9.50 -3.80 17.11
CA GLY A 190 10.84 -4.39 17.15
C GLY A 190 10.98 -5.78 16.53
N THR A 191 9.90 -6.37 15.98
CA THR A 191 9.95 -7.67 15.29
C THR A 191 9.91 -7.56 13.76
N ALA A 192 9.93 -6.33 13.22
CA ALA A 192 9.94 -6.10 11.78
C ALA A 192 11.24 -6.64 11.15
N PRO A 193 11.20 -7.09 9.88
CA PRO A 193 12.41 -7.41 9.14
C PRO A 193 13.41 -6.24 9.12
N THR A 194 14.70 -6.55 9.10
CA THR A 194 15.77 -5.53 9.05
C THR A 194 15.84 -4.78 7.72
N ARG A 195 15.11 -5.24 6.70
CA ARG A 195 15.01 -4.61 5.38
C ARG A 195 13.53 -4.35 5.04
N PRO A 196 13.17 -3.19 4.50
CA PRO A 196 11.78 -2.83 4.22
C PRO A 196 11.22 -3.47 2.94
N ALA A 197 12.09 -4.03 2.09
CA ALA A 197 11.72 -4.73 0.87
C ALA A 197 12.70 -5.86 0.56
N THR A 198 12.25 -6.82 -0.25
CA THR A 198 13.07 -7.89 -0.83
C THR A 198 12.87 -7.87 -2.33
N VAL A 199 13.94 -8.10 -3.09
CA VAL A 199 13.90 -8.24 -4.54
C VAL A 199 14.20 -9.69 -4.89
N THR A 200 13.31 -10.30 -5.66
CA THR A 200 13.53 -11.61 -6.28
C THR A 200 13.73 -11.38 -7.77
N VAL A 201 14.86 -11.83 -8.31
CA VAL A 201 15.18 -11.73 -9.74
C VAL A 201 14.95 -13.08 -10.38
N GLY A 202 14.04 -13.14 -11.35
CA GLY A 202 13.74 -14.35 -12.11
C GLY A 202 14.19 -14.27 -13.56
N GLY A 203 13.43 -14.90 -14.46
CA GLY A 203 13.73 -14.98 -15.88
C GLY A 203 13.70 -13.64 -16.60
N THR A 204 14.25 -13.60 -17.81
CA THR A 204 14.24 -12.40 -18.66
C THR A 204 13.03 -12.38 -19.58
N SER A 205 12.30 -11.26 -19.62
CA SER A 205 11.26 -11.05 -20.62
C SER A 205 11.85 -10.47 -21.92
N PRO A 206 11.47 -10.97 -23.10
CA PRO A 206 11.79 -10.31 -24.36
C PRO A 206 10.87 -9.10 -24.64
N ARG A 207 9.85 -8.85 -23.81
CA ARG A 207 8.93 -7.72 -23.98
C ARG A 207 9.67 -6.40 -23.75
N CYS A 208 9.50 -5.48 -24.69
CA CYS A 208 9.98 -4.12 -24.58
C CYS A 208 8.84 -3.21 -25.03
N SER A 209 8.23 -2.49 -24.09
CA SER A 209 7.13 -1.57 -24.38
C SER A 209 7.63 -0.12 -24.30
N ASP A 210 7.30 0.68 -25.32
CA ASP A 210 7.54 2.13 -25.31
C ASP A 210 6.75 2.82 -24.18
N ARG A 211 5.65 2.20 -23.73
CA ARG A 211 4.83 2.66 -22.61
C ARG A 211 4.41 1.46 -21.76
N PRO A 212 5.09 1.18 -20.63
CA PRO A 212 4.80 0.02 -19.81
C PRO A 212 3.33 -0.06 -19.37
N LEU A 213 2.73 -1.25 -19.49
CA LEU A 213 1.41 -1.57 -18.98
C LEU A 213 1.50 -2.01 -17.53
N VAL A 214 0.85 -1.26 -16.65
CA VAL A 214 0.70 -1.59 -15.24
C VAL A 214 -0.71 -2.10 -15.00
N VAL A 215 -0.85 -3.29 -14.44
CA VAL A 215 -2.12 -3.83 -13.95
C VAL A 215 -2.17 -3.68 -12.43
N GLU A 216 -3.07 -2.84 -11.94
CA GLU A 216 -3.26 -2.59 -10.51
C GLU A 216 -4.46 -3.38 -10.00
N LEU A 217 -4.19 -4.32 -9.10
CA LEU A 217 -5.18 -5.21 -8.46
C LEU A 217 -5.49 -4.80 -7.01
N GLY A 218 -4.83 -3.75 -6.53
CA GLY A 218 -4.95 -3.27 -5.15
C GLY A 218 -6.06 -2.24 -4.92
N SER A 219 -6.28 -1.93 -3.64
CA SER A 219 -7.29 -0.97 -3.21
C SER A 219 -6.77 -0.06 -2.09
N LEU A 220 -7.55 0.97 -1.77
CA LEU A 220 -7.28 1.96 -0.73
C LEU A 220 -6.10 2.88 -1.04
N TRP A 221 -4.93 2.62 -0.46
CA TRP A 221 -3.84 3.60 -0.41
C TRP A 221 -2.59 3.11 -1.13
N ALA A 222 -1.88 2.12 -0.58
CA ALA A 222 -0.52 1.77 -1.02
C ALA A 222 -0.41 1.40 -2.52
N ALA A 223 -1.26 0.47 -2.99
CA ALA A 223 -1.26 0.08 -4.40
C ALA A 223 -1.79 1.20 -5.31
N PRO A 224 -2.92 1.88 -5.02
CA PRO A 224 -3.36 3.02 -5.82
C PRO A 224 -2.35 4.19 -5.87
N LEU A 225 -1.61 4.47 -4.79
CA LEU A 225 -0.54 5.46 -4.79
C LEU A 225 0.62 5.03 -5.70
N CYS A 226 1.06 3.78 -5.59
CA CYS A 226 2.08 3.23 -6.49
C CYS A 226 1.65 3.32 -7.96
N GLY A 227 0.41 2.95 -8.27
CA GLY A 227 -0.14 3.07 -9.62
C GLY A 227 -0.23 4.52 -10.10
N ASP A 228 -0.56 5.49 -9.23
CA ASP A 228 -0.56 6.90 -9.62
C ASP A 228 0.85 7.43 -9.92
N LEU A 229 1.84 7.09 -9.08
CA LEU A 229 3.23 7.45 -9.33
C LEU A 229 3.73 6.84 -10.66
N LEU A 230 3.45 5.57 -10.92
CA LEU A 230 3.81 4.94 -12.20
C LEU A 230 3.11 5.60 -13.41
N ARG A 231 1.83 5.97 -13.26
CA ARG A 231 1.08 6.72 -14.28
C ARG A 231 1.72 8.08 -14.55
N ARG A 232 2.10 8.81 -13.50
CA ARG A 232 2.74 10.14 -13.59
C ARG A 232 4.13 10.05 -14.23
N ALA A 233 4.84 8.96 -14.02
CA ALA A 233 6.08 8.61 -14.74
C ALA A 233 5.85 8.12 -16.19
N GLY A 234 4.61 8.15 -16.69
CA GLY A 234 4.27 7.89 -18.09
C GLY A 234 3.73 6.49 -18.39
N CYS A 235 3.61 5.60 -17.41
CA CYS A 235 3.05 4.27 -17.63
C CYS A 235 1.57 4.33 -18.02
N ARG A 236 1.09 3.28 -18.69
CA ARG A 236 -0.35 3.04 -18.88
C ARG A 236 -0.83 2.18 -17.72
N VAL A 237 -1.71 2.72 -16.88
CA VAL A 237 -2.17 2.02 -15.68
C VAL A 237 -3.63 1.62 -15.83
N VAL A 238 -3.90 0.32 -15.70
CA VAL A 238 -5.24 -0.27 -15.72
C VAL A 238 -5.57 -0.77 -14.31
N LYS A 239 -6.50 -0.09 -13.66
CA LYS A 239 -7.06 -0.51 -12.38
C LYS A 239 -8.13 -1.58 -12.60
N VAL A 240 -7.98 -2.73 -11.95
CA VAL A 240 -8.96 -3.82 -11.98
C VAL A 240 -9.78 -3.77 -10.70
N GLU A 241 -11.10 -3.68 -10.82
CA GLU A 241 -12.02 -3.65 -9.68
C GLU A 241 -13.16 -4.66 -9.85
N SER A 242 -13.77 -5.09 -8.74
CA SER A 242 -14.99 -5.92 -8.78
C SER A 242 -16.20 -5.09 -8.36
N ARG A 243 -17.38 -5.35 -8.95
CA ARG A 243 -18.65 -4.73 -8.48
C ARG A 243 -19.03 -5.20 -7.08
N ALA A 244 -18.72 -6.45 -6.74
CA ALA A 244 -19.03 -7.02 -5.44
C ALA A 244 -18.11 -6.46 -4.35
N ARG A 245 -16.91 -6.03 -4.74
CA ARG A 245 -15.90 -5.46 -3.84
C ARG A 245 -15.17 -4.31 -4.53
N PRO A 246 -15.82 -3.14 -4.66
CA PRO A 246 -15.18 -1.96 -5.24
C PRO A 246 -14.02 -1.49 -4.37
N ASP A 247 -13.13 -0.65 -4.91
CA ASP A 247 -12.11 -0.01 -4.10
C ASP A 247 -12.75 0.73 -2.91
N GLY A 248 -12.32 0.38 -1.69
CA GLY A 248 -12.86 0.98 -0.46
C GLY A 248 -12.68 2.49 -0.38
N ALA A 249 -11.73 3.08 -1.12
CA ALA A 249 -11.57 4.53 -1.22
C ALA A 249 -12.81 5.21 -1.83
N ARG A 250 -13.62 4.50 -2.64
CA ARG A 250 -14.89 5.00 -3.20
C ARG A 250 -15.97 5.24 -2.15
N SER A 251 -15.86 4.61 -0.98
CA SER A 251 -16.78 4.84 0.14
C SER A 251 -16.35 6.00 1.05
N GLY A 252 -15.16 6.56 0.82
CA GLY A 252 -14.66 7.75 1.52
C GLY A 252 -14.91 9.04 0.74
N PRO A 253 -14.18 10.13 1.05
CA PRO A 253 -14.21 11.35 0.27
C PRO A 253 -13.87 11.07 -1.20
N ALA A 254 -14.70 11.53 -2.14
CA ALA A 254 -14.47 11.34 -3.58
C ALA A 254 -13.11 11.89 -4.02
N SER A 255 -12.70 13.03 -3.45
CA SER A 255 -11.39 13.65 -3.66
C SER A 255 -10.22 12.72 -3.35
N PHE A 256 -10.38 11.81 -2.38
CA PHE A 256 -9.34 10.85 -2.04
C PHE A 256 -9.23 9.73 -3.10
N PHE A 257 -10.35 9.21 -3.59
CA PHE A 257 -10.33 8.27 -4.71
C PHE A 257 -9.76 8.93 -5.97
N ASP A 258 -10.20 10.15 -6.28
CA ASP A 258 -9.80 10.90 -7.46
C ASP A 258 -8.30 11.24 -7.43
N LEU A 259 -7.77 11.64 -6.27
CA LEU A 259 -6.34 11.89 -6.07
C LEU A 259 -5.48 10.71 -6.56
N LEU A 260 -5.85 9.49 -6.16
CA LEU A 260 -5.05 8.30 -6.46
C LEU A 260 -5.38 7.64 -7.81
N ASN A 261 -6.53 7.92 -8.42
CA ASN A 261 -7.00 7.14 -9.58
C ASN A 261 -7.32 7.98 -10.82
N THR A 262 -7.25 9.31 -10.73
CA THR A 262 -7.42 10.18 -11.90
C THR A 262 -6.37 9.86 -12.96
N GLY A 263 -6.84 9.68 -14.21
CA GLY A 263 -5.98 9.39 -15.36
C GLY A 263 -5.59 7.92 -15.52
N LYS A 264 -6.01 7.02 -14.61
CA LYS A 264 -5.92 5.58 -14.82
C LYS A 264 -7.08 5.10 -15.70
N GLU A 265 -6.83 4.07 -16.50
CA GLU A 265 -7.90 3.26 -17.07
C GLU A 265 -8.48 2.35 -15.99
N SER A 266 -9.77 2.00 -16.09
CA SER A 266 -10.43 1.12 -15.12
C SER A 266 -11.24 0.06 -15.85
N VAL A 267 -11.11 -1.18 -15.38
CA VAL A 267 -11.90 -2.32 -15.86
C VAL A 267 -12.56 -3.01 -14.68
N VAL A 268 -13.82 -3.38 -14.86
CA VAL A 268 -14.60 -4.07 -13.85
C VAL A 268 -14.64 -5.56 -14.18
N VAL A 269 -14.06 -6.37 -13.30
CA VAL A 269 -13.95 -7.83 -13.46
C VAL A 269 -14.31 -8.50 -12.13
N ASP A 270 -15.13 -9.55 -12.20
CA ASP A 270 -15.46 -10.36 -11.04
C ASP A 270 -14.64 -11.66 -11.06
N PRO A 271 -13.58 -11.78 -10.24
CA PRO A 271 -12.73 -12.99 -10.23
C PRO A 271 -13.41 -14.20 -9.59
N SER A 272 -14.64 -14.07 -9.07
CA SER A 272 -15.43 -15.22 -8.60
C SER A 272 -16.13 -15.98 -9.72
N ALA A 273 -16.29 -15.35 -10.89
CA ALA A 273 -16.80 -15.97 -12.09
C ALA A 273 -15.65 -16.53 -12.93
N ALA A 274 -15.85 -17.67 -13.61
CA ALA A 274 -14.79 -18.34 -14.36
C ALA A 274 -14.23 -17.47 -15.51
N ASP A 275 -15.10 -16.76 -16.21
CA ASP A 275 -14.74 -15.82 -17.28
C ASP A 275 -14.03 -14.57 -16.74
N GLY A 276 -14.47 -14.06 -15.59
CA GLY A 276 -13.79 -12.96 -14.92
C GLY A 276 -12.41 -13.35 -14.39
N LEU A 277 -12.27 -14.57 -13.84
CA LEU A 277 -10.98 -15.10 -13.42
C LEU A 277 -10.01 -15.23 -14.61
N GLU A 278 -10.48 -15.80 -15.73
CA GLU A 278 -9.71 -15.87 -16.98
C GLU A 278 -9.29 -14.47 -17.47
N ALA A 279 -10.19 -13.48 -17.37
CA ALA A 279 -9.87 -12.11 -17.73
C ALA A 279 -8.78 -11.49 -16.84
N VAL A 280 -8.80 -11.72 -15.52
CA VAL A 280 -7.74 -11.26 -14.61
C VAL A 280 -6.40 -11.92 -14.96
N GLN A 281 -6.39 -13.24 -15.18
CA GLN A 281 -5.18 -13.96 -15.57
C GLN A 281 -4.60 -13.41 -16.88
N ARG A 282 -5.45 -13.14 -17.88
CA ARG A 282 -5.02 -12.54 -19.15
C ARG A 282 -4.48 -11.12 -19.00
N LEU A 283 -5.05 -10.31 -18.10
CA LEU A 283 -4.53 -8.97 -17.80
C LEU A 283 -3.14 -9.06 -17.17
N VAL A 284 -2.99 -9.94 -16.17
CA VAL A 284 -1.70 -10.19 -15.50
C VAL A 284 -0.64 -10.67 -16.51
N SER A 285 -0.97 -11.66 -17.36
CA SER A 285 -0.05 -12.16 -18.37
C SER A 285 0.33 -11.13 -19.45
N ALA A 286 -0.46 -10.07 -19.63
CA ALA A 286 -0.20 -9.02 -20.61
C ALA A 286 0.57 -7.83 -20.02
N ALA A 287 0.66 -7.72 -18.68
CA ALA A 287 1.26 -6.59 -18.00
C ALA A 287 2.80 -6.61 -18.12
N ASP A 288 3.39 -5.41 -18.07
CA ASP A 288 4.83 -5.24 -17.82
C ASP A 288 5.09 -5.13 -16.30
N VAL A 289 4.11 -4.63 -15.54
CA VAL A 289 4.15 -4.49 -14.08
C VAL A 289 2.79 -4.89 -13.49
N VAL A 290 2.79 -5.69 -12.45
CA VAL A 290 1.59 -5.96 -11.64
C VAL A 290 1.77 -5.35 -10.26
N VAL A 291 0.80 -4.53 -9.84
CA VAL A 291 0.77 -3.93 -8.50
C VAL A 291 -0.37 -4.55 -7.71
N GLU A 292 -0.05 -5.16 -6.58
CA GLU A 292 -1.02 -5.86 -5.73
C GLU A 292 -0.82 -5.53 -4.25
N SER A 293 -1.91 -5.57 -3.47
CA SER A 293 -1.89 -5.30 -2.02
C SER A 293 -2.95 -6.11 -1.24
N SER A 294 -3.33 -7.26 -1.80
CA SER A 294 -4.25 -8.22 -1.22
C SER A 294 -3.56 -9.10 -0.17
N ARG A 295 -4.29 -10.05 0.44
CA ARG A 295 -3.64 -11.00 1.35
C ARG A 295 -2.88 -12.05 0.54
N PRO A 296 -1.75 -12.61 1.02
CA PRO A 296 -0.91 -13.54 0.26
C PRO A 296 -1.67 -14.69 -0.42
N ARG A 297 -2.75 -15.18 0.20
CA ARG A 297 -3.58 -16.26 -0.34
C ARG A 297 -4.37 -15.93 -1.62
N VAL A 298 -4.61 -14.65 -1.93
CA VAL A 298 -5.56 -14.25 -2.99
C VAL A 298 -5.04 -14.62 -4.38
N MET A 299 -3.76 -14.38 -4.67
CA MET A 299 -3.18 -14.73 -5.98
C MET A 299 -3.24 -16.24 -6.23
N GLY A 300 -2.91 -17.05 -5.23
CA GLY A 300 -3.06 -18.51 -5.31
C GLY A 300 -4.50 -18.96 -5.52
N GLN A 301 -5.48 -18.30 -4.88
CA GLN A 301 -6.92 -18.56 -5.12
C GLN A 301 -7.35 -18.21 -6.55
N TRP A 302 -6.66 -17.28 -7.20
CA TRP A 302 -6.87 -16.93 -8.61
C TRP A 302 -6.04 -17.79 -9.57
N GLY A 303 -5.32 -18.80 -9.07
CA GLY A 303 -4.46 -19.64 -9.90
C GLY A 303 -3.26 -18.89 -10.48
N ILE A 304 -2.86 -17.78 -9.86
CA ILE A 304 -1.71 -16.97 -10.26
C ILE A 304 -0.55 -17.34 -9.34
N ASP A 305 0.39 -18.10 -9.88
CA ASP A 305 1.64 -18.46 -9.20
C ASP A 305 2.69 -17.37 -9.46
N VAL A 306 2.86 -16.49 -8.48
CA VAL A 306 3.76 -15.33 -8.59
C VAL A 306 5.21 -15.75 -8.74
N GLU A 307 5.64 -16.80 -8.01
CA GLU A 307 7.01 -17.29 -8.07
C GLU A 307 7.30 -17.87 -9.47
N ALA A 308 6.39 -18.69 -10.00
CA ALA A 308 6.54 -19.24 -11.35
C ALA A 308 6.55 -18.16 -12.45
N LEU A 309 5.74 -17.11 -12.32
CA LEU A 309 5.73 -15.98 -13.28
C LEU A 309 7.04 -15.20 -13.25
N VAL A 310 7.56 -14.91 -12.04
CA VAL A 310 8.86 -14.25 -11.87
C VAL A 310 9.98 -15.11 -12.45
N ASP A 311 10.03 -16.40 -12.10
CA ASP A 311 11.03 -17.34 -12.62
C ASP A 311 11.00 -17.47 -14.14
N ALA A 312 9.81 -17.39 -14.74
CA ALA A 312 9.64 -17.42 -16.20
C ALA A 312 9.97 -16.09 -16.90
N GLY A 313 10.03 -14.96 -16.16
CA GLY A 313 10.23 -13.63 -16.72
C GLY A 313 9.01 -13.10 -17.50
N THR A 314 7.80 -13.41 -17.03
CA THR A 314 6.54 -13.14 -17.75
C THR A 314 5.60 -12.18 -17.06
#